data_AF-A0A3A8FLI8-F1
#
_entry.id   AF-A0A3A8FLI8-F1
#
_cell.length_a   1.000
_cell.length_b   1.000
_cell.length_c   1.000
_cell.angle_alpha   90.00
_cell.angle_beta   90.00
_cell.angle_gamma   90.00
#
_symmetry.space_group_name_H-M   'P 1'
#
loop_
_entity.id
_entity.type
_entity.pdbx_description
1 polymer ?
#
loop_
_entity_poly.entity_id
_entity_poly.type
_entity_poly.pdbx_seq_one_letter_code
_entity_poly.pdbx_strand_id
1 'polypeptide(L)'
;PGLSFEQLPLESNSAKFDLTLTMQDSPQGFVGVLEYSSDLFDASTVQRMVGHMGVLLEAIATQPDATLAGLPLLTASERQRLLVDWNGPSAEFPRDLCLHDAFSAQALRTPESLAVICR
;
A
#
# COMPACT_ATOMS: atom_id res chain seq x y z
N PRO A 1 11.29 20.39 44.07
CA PRO A 1 9.93 20.30 43.49
C PRO A 1 9.66 21.51 42.59
N GLY A 2 9.50 21.32 41.29
CA GLY A 2 9.33 22.42 40.33
C GLY A 2 10.23 22.33 39.08
N LEU A 3 10.50 21.12 38.59
CA LEU A 3 11.15 20.92 37.29
C LEU A 3 10.07 20.52 36.30
N SER A 4 9.81 21.39 35.33
CA SER A 4 9.03 21.05 34.13
C SER A 4 10.00 20.56 33.06
N PHE A 5 9.68 19.40 32.47
CA PHE A 5 10.41 18.87 31.33
C PHE A 5 9.64 19.24 30.07
N GLU A 6 10.28 19.97 29.17
CA GLU A 6 9.72 20.32 27.87
C GLU A 6 10.65 19.74 26.81
N GLN A 7 10.12 18.88 25.94
CA GLN A 7 10.91 18.32 24.84
C GLN A 7 11.17 19.45 23.83
N LEU A 8 12.44 19.87 23.76
CA LEU A 8 12.90 20.73 22.68
C LEU A 8 12.86 19.92 21.36
N PRO A 9 12.15 20.38 20.33
CA PRO A 9 12.22 19.74 19.03
C PRO A 9 13.65 19.86 18.51
N LEU A 10 14.38 18.74 18.53
CA LEU A 10 15.67 18.64 17.89
C LEU A 10 15.41 18.65 16.39
N GLU A 11 15.77 19.75 15.72
CA GLU A 11 15.88 19.78 14.27
C GLU A 11 17.07 18.89 13.85
N SER A 12 16.82 17.58 13.80
CA SER A 12 17.75 16.60 13.27
C SER A 12 17.76 16.76 11.75
N ASN A 13 18.70 17.57 11.25
CA ASN A 13 18.84 17.86 9.81
C ASN A 13 19.45 16.68 9.01
N SER A 14 19.74 15.54 9.65
CA SER A 14 20.26 14.34 8.99
C SER A 14 19.78 13.10 9.72
N ALA A 15 19.03 12.26 9.01
CA ALA A 15 18.65 10.95 9.50
C ALA A 15 19.93 10.10 9.70
N LYS A 16 20.07 9.52 10.89
CA LYS A 16 21.24 8.67 11.24
C LYS A 16 21.12 7.24 10.73
N PHE A 17 19.87 6.82 10.49
CA PHE A 17 19.50 5.54 9.91
C PHE A 17 18.44 5.80 8.84
N ASP A 18 18.20 4.80 7.98
CA ASP A 18 17.19 4.90 6.93
C ASP A 18 15.79 5.19 7.50
N LEU A 19 15.43 4.52 8.62
CA LEU A 19 14.19 4.72 9.38
C LEU A 19 14.47 4.53 10.88
N THR A 20 13.96 5.43 11.72
CA THR A 20 14.01 5.32 13.19
C THR A 20 12.65 5.64 13.79
N LEU A 21 11.99 4.64 14.40
CA LEU A 21 10.79 4.83 15.18
C LEU A 21 11.14 4.92 16.66
N THR A 22 10.84 6.07 17.28
CA THR A 22 10.93 6.24 18.74
C THR A 22 9.53 6.35 19.30
N MET A 23 9.22 5.58 20.34
CA MET A 23 7.93 5.61 21.03
C MET A 23 8.12 5.77 22.53
N GLN A 24 7.17 6.45 23.16
CA GLN A 24 7.09 6.65 24.59
C GLN A 24 5.67 6.37 25.06
N ASP A 25 5.56 5.72 26.22
CA ASP A 25 4.28 5.55 26.91
C ASP A 25 3.81 6.89 27.52
N SER A 26 2.51 7.13 27.48
CA SER A 26 1.85 8.30 28.03
C SER A 26 0.48 7.93 28.59
N PRO A 27 -0.12 8.76 29.47
CA PRO A 27 -1.45 8.49 30.01
C PRO A 27 -2.55 8.34 28.95
N GLN A 28 -2.33 8.85 27.73
CA GLN A 28 -3.26 8.76 26.60
C GLN A 28 -2.94 7.60 25.63
N GLY A 29 -1.92 6.79 25.93
CA GLY A 29 -1.40 5.73 25.08
C GLY A 29 0.02 6.00 24.60
N PHE A 30 0.46 5.31 23.55
CA PHE A 30 1.80 5.50 23.00
C PHE A 30 1.87 6.72 22.08
N VAL A 31 2.89 7.54 22.28
CA VAL A 31 3.24 8.66 21.39
C VAL A 31 4.63 8.44 20.83
N GLY A 32 4.88 8.85 19.60
CA GLY A 32 6.16 8.57 18.96
C GLY A 32 6.45 9.44 17.75
N VAL A 33 7.70 9.35 17.30
CA VAL A 33 8.22 10.06 16.13
C VAL A 33 8.90 9.04 15.22
N LEU A 34 8.58 9.11 13.93
CA LEU A 34 9.26 8.36 12.88
C LEU A 34 10.16 9.31 12.09
N GLU A 35 11.47 9.16 12.26
CA GLU A 35 12.51 9.85 11.49
C GLU A 35 12.92 8.97 10.29
N TYR A 36 13.19 9.58 9.14
CA TYR A 36 13.52 8.87 7.91
C TYR A 36 14.52 9.63 7.05
N SER A 37 15.31 8.89 6.26
CA SER A 37 16.20 9.48 5.26
C SER A 37 15.41 9.98 4.04
N SER A 38 15.43 11.29 3.78
CA SER A 38 14.76 11.91 2.63
C SER A 38 15.38 11.51 1.28
N ASP A 39 16.62 11.02 1.29
CA ASP A 39 17.29 10.51 0.08
C ASP A 39 16.69 9.16 -0.37
N LEU A 40 16.03 8.44 0.55
CA LEU A 40 15.44 7.12 0.29
C LEU A 40 13.91 7.13 0.28
N PHE A 41 13.29 8.00 1.08
CA PHE A 41 11.84 8.02 1.26
C PHE A 41 11.27 9.42 1.12
N ASP A 42 10.14 9.52 0.43
CA ASP A 42 9.28 10.69 0.50
C ASP A 42 8.31 10.60 1.68
N ALA A 43 7.76 11.76 2.08
CA ALA A 43 6.82 11.86 3.20
C ALA A 43 5.58 10.98 2.99
N SER A 44 5.10 10.82 1.75
CA SER A 44 3.91 10.03 1.45
C SER A 44 4.13 8.53 1.68
N THR A 45 5.35 8.05 1.39
CA THR A 45 5.79 6.68 1.60
C THR A 45 5.85 6.38 3.09
N VAL A 46 6.40 7.28 3.89
CA VAL A 46 6.51 7.13 5.34
C VAL A 46 5.14 7.20 6.01
N GLN A 47 4.27 8.13 5.59
CA GLN A 47 2.88 8.18 6.05
C GLN A 47 2.14 6.87 5.79
N ARG A 48 2.37 6.27 4.61
CA ARG A 48 1.80 4.97 4.25
C ARG A 48 2.32 3.84 5.15
N MET A 49 3.63 3.81 5.43
CA MET A 49 4.23 2.85 6.37
C MET A 49 3.69 2.99 7.79
N VAL A 50 3.46 4.21 8.27
CA VAL A 50 2.83 4.45 9.58
C VAL A 50 1.39 3.94 9.60
N GLY A 51 0.64 4.17 8.52
CA GLY A 51 -0.70 3.59 8.35
C GLY A 51 -0.69 2.06 8.41
N HIS A 52 0.28 1.43 7.75
CA HIS A 52 0.46 -0.03 7.79
C HIS A 52 0.80 -0.55 9.20
N MET A 53 1.68 0.15 9.92
CA MET A 53 2.02 -0.19 11.29
C MET A 53 0.78 -0.14 12.20
N GLY A 54 -0.07 0.88 12.04
CA GLY A 54 -1.33 1.00 12.78
C GLY A 54 -2.25 -0.19 12.55
N VAL A 55 -2.48 -0.56 11.28
CA VAL A 55 -3.32 -1.73 10.91
C VAL A 55 -2.76 -3.01 11.51
N LEU A 56 -1.44 -3.21 11.43
CA LEU A 56 -0.79 -4.40 11.95
C LEU A 56 -0.91 -4.48 13.49
N LEU A 57 -0.65 -3.37 14.20
CA LEU A 57 -0.76 -3.32 15.66
C LEU A 57 -2.20 -3.57 16.13
N GLU A 58 -3.19 -3.01 15.45
CA GLU A 58 -4.61 -3.26 15.74
C GLU A 58 -4.97 -4.74 15.52
N ALA A 59 -4.47 -5.35 14.45
CA ALA A 59 -4.70 -6.76 14.16
C ALA A 59 -4.03 -7.69 15.19
N ILE A 60 -2.80 -7.39 15.60
CA ILE A 60 -2.09 -8.13 16.66
C ILE A 60 -2.87 -8.02 17.99
N ALA A 61 -3.35 -6.83 18.34
CA ALA A 61 -4.09 -6.60 19.58
C ALA A 61 -5.44 -7.32 19.62
N THR A 62 -6.11 -7.43 18.47
CA THR A 62 -7.43 -8.08 18.36
C THR A 62 -7.34 -9.60 18.15
N GLN A 63 -6.23 -10.09 17.58
CA GLN A 63 -6.02 -11.50 17.22
C GLN A 63 -4.62 -11.98 17.65
N PRO A 64 -4.33 -12.06 18.95
CA PRO A 64 -2.98 -12.34 19.46
C PRO A 64 -2.46 -13.74 19.07
N ASP A 65 -3.35 -14.71 18.87
CA ASP A 65 -2.98 -16.09 18.52
C ASP A 65 -2.88 -16.31 17.00
N ALA A 66 -3.19 -15.30 16.18
CA ALA A 66 -3.11 -15.42 14.74
C ALA A 66 -1.66 -15.45 14.27
N THR A 67 -1.38 -16.25 13.23
CA THR A 67 -0.06 -16.26 12.60
C THR A 67 0.23 -14.91 11.96
N LEU A 68 1.45 -14.41 12.09
CA LEU A 68 1.88 -13.13 11.50
C LEU A 68 1.55 -13.02 10.00
N ALA A 69 1.71 -14.10 9.24
CA ALA A 69 1.42 -14.14 7.81
C ALA A 69 -0.07 -13.95 7.45
N GLY A 70 -0.97 -14.14 8.40
CA GLY A 70 -2.41 -13.95 8.23
C GLY A 70 -2.91 -12.55 8.58
N LEU A 71 -2.04 -11.70 9.15
CA LEU A 71 -2.44 -10.37 9.60
C LEU A 71 -2.46 -9.38 8.42
N PRO A 72 -3.44 -8.46 8.38
CA PRO A 72 -3.48 -7.41 7.39
C PRO A 72 -2.34 -6.41 7.60
N LEU A 73 -1.80 -5.89 6.51
CA LEU A 73 -0.82 -4.80 6.52
C LEU A 73 -1.36 -3.55 5.82
N LEU A 74 -2.11 -3.73 4.73
CA LEU A 74 -2.64 -2.63 3.94
C LEU A 74 -3.82 -1.96 4.66
N THR A 75 -3.88 -0.63 4.54
CA THR A 75 -5.08 0.11 4.94
C THR A 75 -6.27 -0.25 4.06
N ALA A 76 -7.49 -0.01 4.55
CA ALA A 76 -8.70 -0.27 3.78
C ALA A 76 -8.74 0.49 2.45
N SER A 77 -8.26 1.73 2.43
CA SER A 77 -8.20 2.57 1.22
C SER A 77 -7.18 2.06 0.20
N GLU A 78 -6.03 1.56 0.64
CA GLU A 78 -5.06 0.94 -0.27
C GLU A 78 -5.58 -0.38 -0.83
N ARG A 79 -6.18 -1.23 0.02
CA ARG A 79 -6.79 -2.49 -0.42
C ARG A 79 -7.88 -2.23 -1.47
N GLN A 80 -8.73 -1.23 -1.25
CA GLN A 80 -9.73 -0.81 -2.22
C GLN A 80 -9.09 -0.39 -3.55
N ARG A 81 -8.05 0.45 -3.48
CA ARG A 81 -7.36 0.93 -4.67
C ARG A 81 -6.77 -0.21 -5.51
N LEU A 82 -6.08 -1.14 -4.85
CA LEU A 82 -5.41 -2.26 -5.52
C LEU A 82 -6.39 -3.27 -6.10
N LEU A 83 -7.47 -3.58 -5.38
CA LEU A 83 -8.39 -4.65 -5.76
C LEU A 83 -9.53 -4.18 -6.66
N VAL A 84 -9.87 -2.89 -6.62
CA VAL A 84 -11.03 -2.35 -7.33
C VAL A 84 -10.61 -1.24 -8.27
N ASP A 85 -10.05 -0.14 -7.75
CA ASP A 85 -9.86 1.08 -8.54
C ASP A 85 -8.86 0.87 -9.70
N TRP A 86 -7.85 0.01 -9.51
CA TRP A 86 -6.84 -0.29 -10.52
C TRP A 86 -7.20 -1.43 -11.47
N ASN A 87 -8.17 -2.27 -11.12
CA ASN A 87 -8.55 -3.44 -11.94
C ASN A 87 -9.43 -3.06 -13.14
N GLY A 88 -9.92 -1.82 -13.21
CA GLY A 88 -10.77 -1.35 -14.30
C GLY A 88 -12.09 -2.13 -14.43
N PRO A 89 -12.91 -1.83 -15.46
CA PRO A 89 -14.12 -2.58 -15.71
C PRO A 89 -13.77 -4.00 -16.18
N SER A 90 -14.25 -5.01 -15.45
CA SER A 90 -14.19 -6.39 -15.91
C SER A 90 -15.16 -6.58 -17.07
N ALA A 91 -14.63 -6.90 -18.25
CA ALA A 91 -15.45 -7.33 -19.38
C ALA A 91 -15.67 -8.85 -19.27
N GLU A 92 -16.93 -9.27 -19.28
CA GLU A 92 -17.24 -10.70 -19.37
C GLU A 92 -16.75 -11.23 -20.72
N PHE A 93 -15.85 -12.21 -20.67
CA PHE A 93 -15.43 -12.98 -21.83
C PHE A 93 -16.10 -14.37 -21.78
N PRO A 94 -16.72 -14.85 -22.88
CA PRO A 94 -17.36 -16.16 -22.89
C PRO A 94 -16.35 -17.25 -22.51
N ARG A 95 -16.64 -18.01 -21.45
CA ARG A 95 -15.72 -19.04 -20.92
C ARG A 95 -15.56 -20.22 -21.88
N ASP A 96 -16.55 -20.42 -22.73
CA ASP A 96 -16.63 -21.56 -23.65
C ASP A 96 -15.99 -21.24 -25.02
N LEU A 97 -15.48 -20.02 -25.20
CA LEU A 97 -14.87 -19.55 -26.43
C LEU A 97 -13.37 -19.39 -26.23
N CYS A 98 -12.53 -19.98 -27.08
CA CYS A 98 -11.12 -19.67 -27.06
C CYS A 98 -10.87 -18.34 -27.78
N LEU A 99 -9.92 -17.53 -27.29
CA LEU A 99 -9.57 -16.25 -27.93
C LEU A 99 -9.16 -16.42 -29.39
N HIS A 100 -8.47 -17.51 -29.72
CA HIS A 100 -8.08 -17.81 -31.10
C HIS A 100 -9.29 -18.13 -31.98
N ASP A 101 -10.33 -18.81 -31.47
CA ASP A 101 -11.56 -19.07 -32.20
C ASP A 101 -12.30 -17.76 -32.51
N ALA A 102 -12.36 -16.85 -31.53
CA ALA A 102 -12.94 -15.52 -31.71
C ALA A 102 -12.21 -14.72 -32.81
N PHE A 103 -10.88 -14.77 -32.80
CA PHE A 103 -10.04 -14.13 -33.80
C PHE A 103 -10.26 -14.74 -35.20
N SER A 104 -10.27 -16.06 -35.32
CA SER A 104 -10.54 -16.76 -36.58
C SER A 104 -11.93 -16.45 -37.13
N ALA A 105 -12.95 -16.44 -36.27
CA ALA A 105 -14.31 -16.07 -36.67
C ALA A 105 -14.41 -14.61 -37.16
N GLN A 106 -13.66 -13.68 -36.55
CA GLN A 106 -13.57 -12.30 -37.02
C GLN A 106 -12.87 -12.20 -38.38
N ALA A 107 -11.76 -12.92 -38.58
CA ALA A 107 -11.04 -12.94 -39.85
C ALA A 107 -11.93 -13.48 -40.99
N LEU A 108 -12.74 -14.51 -40.73
CA LEU A 108 -13.71 -15.04 -41.69
C LEU A 108 -14.86 -14.07 -41.98
N ARG A 109 -15.33 -13.33 -40.97
CA ARG A 109 -16.41 -12.34 -41.13
C ARG A 109 -16.01 -11.12 -41.93
N THR A 110 -14.77 -10.68 -41.82
CA THR A 110 -14.28 -9.45 -42.47
C THR A 110 -12.87 -9.66 -43.06
N PRO A 111 -12.73 -10.47 -44.12
CA PRO A 111 -11.42 -10.89 -44.63
C PRO A 111 -10.60 -9.73 -45.21
N GLU A 112 -11.25 -8.76 -45.86
CA GLU A 112 -10.60 -7.61 -46.49
C GLU A 112 -10.35 -6.43 -45.53
N SER A 113 -10.71 -6.59 -44.24
CA SER A 113 -10.49 -5.54 -43.25
C SER A 113 -9.03 -5.49 -42.84
N LEU A 114 -8.46 -4.29 -42.81
CA LEU A 114 -7.08 -4.06 -42.40
C LEU A 114 -6.86 -4.52 -40.95
N ALA A 115 -6.14 -5.63 -40.77
CA ALA A 115 -5.86 -6.18 -39.46
C ALA A 115 -4.64 -5.53 -38.77
N VAL A 116 -3.58 -5.24 -39.54
CA VAL A 116 -2.30 -4.72 -39.01
C VAL A 116 -1.68 -3.75 -40.00
N ILE A 117 -1.09 -2.66 -39.50
CA ILE A 117 -0.21 -1.76 -40.25
C ILE A 117 1.19 -1.90 -39.66
N CYS A 118 2.16 -2.28 -40.48
CA CYS A 118 3.56 -2.28 -40.07
C CYS A 118 4.17 -0.91 -40.39
N ARG A 119 4.72 -0.23 -39.38
CA ARG A 119 5.48 1.01 -39.51
C ARG A 119 6.91 0.78 -39.07
#